data_AF-A0A509ZX51-F1
#
_entry.id   AF-A0A509ZX51-F1
#
_cell.length_a   1.000
_cell.length_b   1.000
_cell.length_c   1.000
_cell.angle_alpha   90.00
_cell.angle_beta   90.00
_cell.angle_gamma   90.00
#
_symmetry.space_group_name_H-M   'P 1'
#
loop_
_entity.id
_entity.type
_entity.pdbx_description
1 polymer ?
#
loop_
_entity_poly.entity_id
_entity_poly.type
_entity_poly.pdbx_seq_one_letter_code
_entity_poly.pdbx_strand_id
1 'polypeptide(L)' 'VTCTPTELSPCLGAITGGSPPSSVCCQKLRAQKPCLCNYIKNPALRTYVNSPGARRVASSCGVPLPSC' A
#
# COMPACT_ATOMS: atom_id res chain seq x y z
N VAL A 1 -7.09 13.87 4.20
CA VAL A 1 -7.06 12.42 3.88
C VAL A 1 -7.30 11.65 5.15
N THR A 2 -8.26 10.73 5.13
CA THR A 2 -8.53 9.83 6.26
C THR A 2 -7.66 8.60 6.06
N CYS A 3 -6.85 8.23 7.07
CA CYS A 3 -5.97 7.07 6.98
C CYS A 3 -6.77 5.78 7.22
N THR A 4 -7.46 5.30 6.17
CA THR A 4 -8.22 4.05 6.19
C THR A 4 -7.53 2.97 5.34
N PRO A 5 -7.03 1.88 5.95
CA PRO A 5 -6.42 0.77 5.21
C PRO A 5 -7.38 0.10 4.21
N THR A 6 -8.69 0.15 4.49
CA THR A 6 -9.74 -0.44 3.64
C THR A 6 -9.84 0.21 2.26
N GLU A 7 -9.43 1.47 2.12
CA GLU A 7 -9.34 2.15 0.82
C GLU A 7 -8.22 1.58 -0.08
N LEU A 8 -7.28 0.80 0.48
CA LEU A 8 -6.27 0.05 -0.27
C LEU A 8 -6.75 -1.34 -0.69
N SER A 9 -8.01 -1.71 -0.41
CA SER A 9 -8.59 -2.97 -0.88
C SER A 9 -8.47 -3.22 -2.39
N PRO A 10 -8.49 -2.21 -3.31
CA PRO A 10 -8.25 -2.45 -4.73
C PRO A 10 -6.83 -2.97 -5.04
N CYS A 11 -5.89 -2.85 -4.10
CA CYS A 11 -4.54 -3.36 -4.24
C CYS A 11 -4.39 -4.83 -3.81
N LEU A 12 -5.36 -5.41 -3.09
CA LEU A 12 -5.24 -6.77 -2.53
C LEU A 12 -4.89 -7.81 -3.60
N GLY A 13 -5.57 -7.79 -4.74
CA GLY A 13 -5.30 -8.73 -5.83
C GLY A 13 -3.87 -8.62 -6.39
N ALA A 14 -3.31 -7.41 -6.44
CA ALA A 14 -1.94 -7.17 -6.90
C ALA A 14 -0.90 -7.56 -5.84
N ILE A 15 -1.24 -7.39 -4.56
CA ILE A 15 -0.39 -7.78 -3.43
C ILE A 15 -0.30 -9.31 -3.32
N THR A 16 -1.43 -10.02 -3.40
CA THR A 16 -1.47 -11.48 -3.20
C THR A 16 -1.21 -12.27 -4.48
N GLY A 17 -1.79 -11.84 -5.60
CA GLY A 17 -1.74 -12.57 -6.88
C GLY A 17 -0.58 -12.17 -7.78
N GLY A 18 0.17 -11.11 -7.44
CA GLY A 18 1.27 -10.62 -8.26
C GLY A 18 0.84 -10.02 -9.60
N SER A 19 -0.45 -9.81 -9.81
CA SER A 19 -0.99 -9.11 -10.97
C SER A 19 -0.61 -7.62 -10.93
N PRO A 20 -0.58 -6.94 -12.10
CA PRO A 20 -0.35 -5.50 -12.15
C PRO A 20 -1.38 -4.74 -11.29
N PRO A 21 -0.96 -3.72 -10.51
CA PRO A 21 -1.91 -2.91 -9.75
C PRO A 21 -2.84 -2.14 -10.69
N SER A 22 -4.12 -2.07 -10.32
CA SER A 22 -5.08 -1.25 -11.05
C SER A 22 -4.78 0.24 -10.91
N SER A 23 -5.25 1.04 -11.87
CA SER A 23 -5.14 2.51 -11.79
C SER A 23 -5.74 3.06 -10.49
N VAL A 24 -6.86 2.49 -10.05
CA VAL A 24 -7.54 2.85 -8.80
C VAL A 24 -6.67 2.53 -7.58
N CYS A 25 -6.03 1.35 -7.55
CA CYS A 25 -5.07 1.00 -6.50
C CYS A 25 -3.95 2.04 -6.41
N CYS A 26 -3.30 2.37 -7.53
CA CYS A 26 -2.22 3.34 -7.53
C CYS A 26 -2.68 4.76 -7.13
N GLN A 27 -3.86 5.18 -7.55
CA GLN A 27 -4.43 6.48 -7.16
C GLN A 27 -4.65 6.56 -5.64
N LYS A 28 -5.28 5.53 -5.06
CA LYS A 28 -5.53 5.45 -3.61
C LYS A 28 -4.22 5.34 -2.82
N LEU A 29 -3.28 4.53 -3.27
CA LEU A 29 -1.98 4.38 -2.63
C LEU A 29 -1.20 5.70 -2.61
N ARG A 30 -1.22 6.47 -3.71
CA ARG A 30 -0.58 7.79 -3.78
C ARG A 30 -1.25 8.80 -2.85
N ALA A 31 -2.58 8.79 -2.77
CA ALA A 31 -3.33 9.67 -1.86
C ALA A 31 -3.02 9.37 -0.39
N GLN A 32 -2.73 8.10 -0.06
CA GLN A 32 -2.42 7.66 1.30
C GLN A 32 -0.93 7.67 1.66
N LYS A 33 -0.04 8.21 0.82
CA LYS A 33 1.38 8.42 1.15
C LYS A 33 1.64 8.93 2.59
N PRO A 34 0.99 9.98 3.09
CA PRO A 34 1.22 10.47 4.46
C PRO A 34 0.80 9.49 5.56
N CYS A 35 -0.08 8.54 5.25
CA CYS A 35 -0.59 7.53 6.19
C CYS A 35 0.30 6.29 6.28
N LEU A 36 1.17 6.03 5.28
CA LEU A 36 1.97 4.81 5.20
C LEU A 36 2.85 4.60 6.44
N CYS A 37 3.43 5.68 6.99
CA CYS A 37 4.19 5.58 8.25
C CYS A 37 3.34 5.08 9.42
N ASN A 38 2.11 5.56 9.54
CA ASN A 38 1.22 5.15 10.62
C ASN A 38 0.82 3.67 10.46
N TYR A 39 0.68 3.20 9.22
CA TYR A 39 0.44 1.78 8.95
C TYR A 39 1.68 0.91 9.25
N ILE A 40 2.89 1.39 8.98
CA ILE A 40 4.14 0.68 9.33
C ILE A 40 4.31 0.57 10.85
N LYS A 41 3.96 1.65 11.58
CA LYS A 41 4.03 1.67 13.05
C LYS A 41 2.96 0.81 13.71
N ASN A 42 1.83 0.58 13.05
CA ASN A 42 0.78 -0.29 13.56
C ASN A 42 1.17 -1.77 13.35
N PRO A 43 1.40 -2.56 14.42
CA PRO A 43 1.86 -3.95 14.30
C PRO A 43 0.90 -4.85 13.51
N ALA A 44 -0.41 -4.57 13.54
CA ALA A 44 -1.41 -5.34 12.78
C ALA A 44 -1.33 -5.08 11.26
N LEU A 45 -0.85 -3.90 10.85
CA LEU A 45 -0.74 -3.50 9.45
C LEU A 45 0.69 -3.60 8.92
N ARG A 46 1.69 -3.60 9.81
CA ARG A 46 3.12 -3.63 9.50
C ARG A 46 3.48 -4.81 8.60
N THR A 47 2.96 -5.99 8.88
CA THR A 47 3.17 -7.21 8.09
C THR A 47 2.62 -7.08 6.68
N TYR A 48 1.45 -6.46 6.51
CA TYR A 48 0.87 -6.22 5.20
C TYR A 48 1.68 -5.21 4.39
N VAL A 49 2.04 -4.06 4.97
CA VAL A 49 2.80 -3.01 4.28
C VAL A 49 4.23 -3.46 3.95
N ASN A 50 4.84 -4.27 4.80
CA ASN A 50 6.18 -4.81 4.55
C ASN A 50 6.22 -6.05 3.66
N SER A 51 5.07 -6.61 3.31
CA SER A 51 5.01 -7.81 2.46
C SER A 51 5.68 -7.58 1.10
N PRO A 52 6.27 -8.63 0.49
CA PRO A 52 6.88 -8.52 -0.85
C PRO A 52 5.89 -8.01 -1.90
N GLY A 53 4.62 -8.40 -1.80
CA GLY A 53 3.53 -7.94 -2.67
C GLY A 53 3.28 -6.43 -2.53
N ALA A 54 3.18 -5.92 -1.31
CA ALA A 54 2.99 -4.50 -1.07
C ALA A 54 4.18 -3.66 -1.57
N ARG A 55 5.41 -4.13 -1.38
CA ARG A 55 6.61 -3.48 -1.92
C ARG A 55 6.60 -3.43 -3.45
N ARG A 56 6.19 -4.52 -4.11
CA ARG A 56 6.08 -4.58 -5.56
C ARG A 56 5.00 -3.62 -6.07
N VAL A 57 3.83 -3.60 -5.43
CA VAL A 57 2.74 -2.67 -5.78
C VAL A 57 3.16 -1.22 -5.59
N ALA A 58 3.81 -0.89 -4.47
CA ALA A 58 4.31 0.45 -4.21
C ALA A 58 5.32 0.90 -5.29
N SER A 59 6.26 0.03 -5.65
CA SER A 59 7.22 0.27 -6.74
C SER A 59 6.52 0.48 -8.09
N SER A 60 5.60 -0.41 -8.45
CA SER A 60 4.84 -0.33 -9.72
C SER A 60 3.97 0.93 -9.80
N CYS A 61 3.45 1.41 -8.67
CA CYS A 61 2.67 2.65 -8.59
C CYS A 61 3.54 3.92 -8.43
N GLY A 62 4.87 3.82 -8.36
CA GLY A 62 5.76 4.98 -8.13
C GLY A 62 5.57 5.63 -6.75
N VAL A 63 5.26 4.80 -5.75
CA VAL A 63 5.09 5.22 -4.35
C VAL A 63 6.30 4.73 -3.55
N PRO A 64 7.22 5.62 -3.14
CA PRO A 64 8.30 5.21 -2.26
C PRO A 64 7.72 4.83 -0.90
N LEU A 65 8.13 3.67 -0.38
CA LEU A 65 7.80 3.26 0.98
C LEU A 65 8.67 4.07 1.96
N PRO A 66 8.07 4.77 2.94
CA PRO A 66 8.83 5.59 3.87
C PRO A 66 9.55 4.72 4.91
N SER A 67 10.77 5.09 5.29
CA SER A 67 11.48 4.54 6.44
C SER A 67 11.06 5.29 7.69
N CYS A 68 10.04 4.75 8.34
CA CYS A 68 9.51 5.16 9.63
C CYS A 68 9.22 3.88 10.45
#